data_AF-A0A1M7T780-F1
#
_entry.id   AF-A0A1M7T780-F1
#
_cell.length_a   1.000
_cell.length_b   1.000
_cell.length_c   1.000
_cell.angle_alpha   90.00
_cell.angle_beta   90.00
_cell.angle_gamma   90.00
#
_symmetry.space_group_name_H-M   'P 1'
#
loop_
_entity.id
_entity.type
_entity.pdbx_description
1 polymer ?
#
loop_
_entity_poly.entity_id
_entity_poly.type
_entity_poly.pdbx_seq_one_letter_code
_entity_poly.pdbx_strand_id
1 'polypeptide(L)'
;MKSRTPKSKRVPKRLRINVGHAEPIDYTPTTEAWARMEKALGKSIPADVRCKIKSLVERYYIKYSFEETAPFKDDVLSRISAIRRATIKLRQTLQIDKTDGADGAARAALAKLATVMRHRQVVPSLKSDLLPRLIAGIDLAEQNVRTTTSFVDGEAWREFAISVKEAFKSSGLPCGASHDGGAAGNGSPFVRFFAELQRSFPEEKYRRHYNGSPATLAKEINRAGELGRTPSSTPQAVSGRAG
;
A
#
# COMPACT_ATOMS: atom_id res chain seq x y z
N MET A 1 38.16 -14.76 21.06
CA MET A 1 36.76 -14.76 21.55
C MET A 1 35.92 -13.91 20.58
N LYS A 2 34.95 -14.49 19.87
CA LYS A 2 34.10 -13.74 18.92
C LYS A 2 32.98 -13.05 19.72
N SER A 3 33.09 -11.73 19.90
CA SER A 3 32.03 -10.90 20.48
C SER A 3 30.78 -10.99 19.60
N ARG A 4 29.71 -11.62 20.11
CA ARG A 4 28.40 -11.64 19.45
C ARG A 4 27.74 -10.30 19.73
N THR A 5 27.66 -9.44 18.72
CA THR A 5 26.85 -8.23 18.79
C THR A 5 25.38 -8.61 19.03
N PRO A 6 24.68 -7.93 19.96
CA PRO A 6 23.27 -8.20 20.22
C PRO A 6 22.44 -7.92 18.97
N LYS A 7 21.64 -8.91 18.56
CA LYS A 7 20.74 -8.77 17.41
C LYS A 7 19.71 -7.68 17.72
N SER A 8 19.76 -6.58 16.97
CA SER A 8 18.77 -5.52 17.02
C SER A 8 17.35 -6.10 16.92
N LYS A 9 16.47 -5.72 17.85
CA LYS A 9 15.08 -6.17 17.90
C LYS A 9 14.36 -5.65 16.67
N ARG A 10 13.93 -6.54 15.78
CA ARG A 10 13.27 -6.19 14.53
C ARG A 10 11.94 -5.49 14.84
N VAL A 11 11.80 -4.23 14.43
CA VAL A 11 10.54 -3.48 14.56
C VAL A 11 9.47 -4.23 13.76
N PRO A 12 8.30 -4.55 14.36
CA PRO A 12 7.21 -5.21 13.65
C PRO A 12 6.75 -4.33 12.48
N LYS A 13 6.50 -4.96 11.33
CA LYS A 13 6.04 -4.25 10.15
C LYS A 13 4.60 -3.75 10.39
N ARG A 14 4.39 -2.44 10.26
CA ARG A 14 3.07 -1.82 10.43
C ARG A 14 2.23 -2.06 9.17
N LEU A 15 0.94 -2.31 9.37
CA LEU A 15 -0.03 -2.50 8.30
C LEU A 15 -0.51 -1.14 7.76
N ARG A 16 -0.66 -1.04 6.43
CA ARG A 16 -1.25 0.11 5.74
C ARG A 16 -2.62 -0.27 5.20
N ILE A 17 -3.53 0.71 5.15
CA ILE A 17 -4.85 0.53 4.57
C ILE A 17 -4.85 0.87 3.08
N ASN A 18 -5.59 0.11 2.28
CA ASN A 18 -5.68 0.33 0.84
C ASN A 18 -6.67 1.45 0.48
N VAL A 19 -6.32 2.68 0.87
CA VAL A 19 -7.03 3.90 0.47
C VAL A 19 -5.99 4.87 -0.09
N GLY A 20 -6.10 5.15 -1.38
CA GLY A 20 -5.20 6.05 -2.08
C GLY A 20 -5.75 6.37 -3.46
N HIS A 21 -5.05 7.24 -4.17
CA HIS A 21 -5.24 7.46 -5.58
C HIS A 21 -3.85 7.43 -6.22
N ALA A 22 -3.77 6.86 -7.42
CA ALA A 22 -2.54 6.83 -8.19
C ALA A 22 -2.84 7.32 -9.60
N GLU A 23 -2.02 8.24 -10.09
CA GLU A 23 -2.04 8.62 -11.49
C GLU A 23 -1.26 7.57 -12.30
N PRO A 24 -1.79 7.13 -13.46
CA PRO A 24 -1.04 6.25 -14.35
C PRO A 24 0.23 6.94 -14.83
N ILE A 25 1.36 6.24 -14.75
CA ILE A 25 2.64 6.70 -15.29
C ILE A 25 2.97 5.82 -16.49
N ASP A 26 3.09 6.42 -17.68
CA ASP A 26 3.56 5.71 -18.88
C ASP A 26 5.04 5.37 -18.72
N TYR A 27 5.38 4.11 -18.96
CA TYR A 27 6.75 3.65 -18.90
C TYR A 27 7.22 3.25 -20.30
N THR A 28 8.03 4.09 -20.92
CA THR A 28 8.55 3.85 -22.26
C THR A 28 10.09 3.79 -22.23
N PRO A 29 10.68 2.61 -21.92
CA PRO A 29 12.13 2.45 -21.91
C PRO A 29 12.73 2.67 -23.30
N THR A 30 13.84 3.42 -23.36
CA THR A 30 14.53 3.74 -24.61
C THR A 30 15.17 2.50 -25.23
N THR A 31 15.54 2.58 -26.51
CA THR A 31 16.28 1.52 -27.21
C THR A 31 17.58 1.16 -26.49
N GLU A 32 18.29 2.15 -25.96
CA GLU A 32 19.53 1.96 -25.19
C GLU A 32 19.26 1.26 -23.85
N ALA A 33 18.12 1.56 -23.19
CA ALA A 33 17.73 0.88 -21.96
C ALA A 33 17.45 -0.61 -22.23
N TRP A 34 16.73 -0.94 -23.30
CA TRP A 34 16.54 -2.33 -23.72
C TRP A 34 17.86 -3.03 -24.03
N ALA A 35 18.76 -2.37 -24.77
CA ALA A 35 20.06 -2.93 -25.09
C ALA A 35 20.89 -3.26 -23.82
N ARG A 36 20.85 -2.40 -22.79
CA ARG A 36 21.50 -2.69 -21.50
C ARG A 36 20.86 -3.89 -20.79
N MET A 37 19.54 -3.95 -20.76
CA MET A 37 18.80 -5.07 -20.16
C MET A 37 19.11 -6.41 -20.85
N GLU A 38 19.11 -6.45 -22.18
CA GLU A 38 19.44 -7.65 -22.96
C GLU A 38 20.90 -8.06 -22.80
N LYS A 39 21.83 -7.10 -22.78
CA LYS A 39 23.25 -7.34 -22.50
C LYS A 39 23.45 -7.93 -21.11
N ALA A 40 22.74 -7.43 -20.10
CA ALA A 40 22.79 -7.95 -18.74
C ALA A 40 22.21 -9.37 -18.63
N LEU A 41 21.14 -9.66 -19.39
CA LEU A 41 20.53 -10.98 -19.49
C LEU A 41 21.41 -11.98 -20.28
N GLY A 42 22.21 -11.49 -21.23
CA GLY A 42 22.98 -12.29 -22.17
C GLY A 42 22.13 -12.95 -23.26
N LYS A 43 20.89 -12.48 -23.46
CA LYS A 43 19.94 -12.95 -24.48
C LYS A 43 19.05 -11.80 -24.94
N SER A 44 18.58 -11.87 -26.19
CA SER A 44 17.53 -10.97 -26.64
C SER A 44 16.19 -11.32 -26.01
N ILE A 45 15.42 -10.29 -25.67
CA ILE A 45 14.08 -10.38 -25.09
C ILE A 45 13.07 -10.22 -26.24
N PRO A 46 12.21 -11.24 -26.48
CA PRO A 46 11.14 -11.16 -27.48
C PRO A 46 10.23 -9.95 -27.29
N ALA A 47 9.70 -9.40 -28.40
CA ALA A 47 8.91 -8.18 -28.38
C ALA A 47 7.64 -8.28 -27.51
N ASP A 48 6.96 -9.42 -27.52
CA ASP A 48 5.81 -9.72 -26.66
C ASP A 48 6.17 -9.66 -25.16
N VAL A 49 7.36 -10.17 -24.80
CA VAL A 49 7.88 -10.12 -23.43
C VAL A 49 8.24 -8.69 -23.04
N ARG A 50 8.81 -7.89 -23.95
CA ARG A 50 9.06 -6.46 -23.71
C ARG A 50 7.77 -5.70 -23.41
N CYS A 51 6.73 -5.92 -24.21
CA CYS A 51 5.39 -5.35 -23.98
C CYS A 51 4.84 -5.77 -22.60
N LYS A 52 4.96 -7.05 -22.25
CA LYS A 52 4.51 -7.57 -20.94
C LYS A 52 5.28 -6.93 -19.78
N ILE A 53 6.60 -6.81 -19.89
CA ILE A 53 7.44 -6.12 -18.88
C ILE A 53 7.00 -4.66 -18.73
N LYS A 54 6.75 -3.95 -19.84
CA LYS A 54 6.24 -2.57 -19.81
C LYS A 54 4.96 -2.48 -18.98
N SER A 55 3.94 -3.28 -19.29
CA SER A 55 2.68 -3.27 -18.54
C SER A 55 2.83 -3.67 -17.06
N LEU A 56 3.80 -4.53 -16.73
CA LEU A 56 4.11 -4.87 -15.33
C LEU A 56 4.74 -3.72 -14.57
N VAL A 57 5.61 -2.92 -15.21
CA VAL A 57 6.21 -1.73 -14.61
C VAL A 57 5.16 -0.64 -14.39
N GLU A 58 4.28 -0.39 -15.36
CA GLU A 58 3.18 0.60 -15.21
C GLU A 58 2.24 0.22 -14.06
N ARG A 59 1.88 -1.07 -13.97
CA ARG A 59 1.09 -1.60 -12.83
C ARG A 59 1.84 -1.44 -11.51
N TYR A 60 3.16 -1.64 -11.50
CA TYR A 60 3.99 -1.43 -10.33
C TYR A 60 3.97 0.04 -9.89
N TYR A 61 4.07 1.00 -10.80
CA TYR A 61 4.00 2.43 -10.46
C TYR A 61 2.67 2.83 -9.82
N ILE A 62 1.56 2.30 -10.36
CA ILE A 62 0.23 2.49 -9.79
C ILE A 62 0.23 1.96 -8.34
N LYS A 63 0.59 0.68 -8.14
CA LYS A 63 0.58 0.05 -6.80
C LYS A 63 1.56 0.69 -5.82
N TYR A 64 2.74 1.10 -6.28
CA TYR A 64 3.73 1.78 -5.46
C TYR A 64 3.19 3.13 -4.96
N SER A 65 2.53 3.91 -5.82
CA SER A 65 1.94 5.20 -5.44
C SER A 65 0.84 5.04 -4.38
N PHE A 66 0.02 3.98 -4.48
CA PHE A 66 -0.91 3.60 -3.41
C PHE A 66 -0.17 3.23 -2.12
N GLU A 67 0.87 2.40 -2.20
CA GLU A 67 1.64 1.93 -1.05
C GLU A 67 2.35 3.07 -0.29
N GLU A 68 2.93 4.01 -1.03
CA GLU A 68 3.66 5.16 -0.51
C GLU A 68 2.74 6.10 0.28
N THR A 69 1.58 6.42 -0.30
CA THR A 69 0.61 7.39 0.26
C THR A 69 -0.35 6.81 1.28
N ALA A 70 -0.50 5.48 1.33
CA ALA A 70 -1.45 4.82 2.22
C ALA A 70 -1.11 5.04 3.71
N PRO A 71 -2.06 5.52 4.53
CA PRO A 71 -1.80 5.71 5.95
C PRO A 71 -1.69 4.36 6.68
N PHE A 72 -0.98 4.37 7.82
CA PHE A 72 -0.92 3.20 8.70
C PHE A 72 -2.27 2.96 9.36
N LYS A 73 -2.69 1.69 9.41
CA LYS A 73 -3.98 1.27 9.95
C LYS A 73 -4.18 1.75 11.39
N ASP A 74 -3.16 1.59 12.23
CA ASP A 74 -3.23 2.00 13.65
C ASP A 74 -3.38 3.52 13.80
N ASP A 75 -2.75 4.31 12.93
CA ASP A 75 -2.86 5.77 12.97
C ASP A 75 -4.28 6.21 12.58
N VAL A 76 -4.87 5.54 11.58
CA VAL A 76 -6.26 5.79 11.17
C VAL A 76 -7.24 5.39 12.27
N LEU A 77 -7.08 4.21 12.88
CA LEU A 77 -7.92 3.77 13.99
C LEU A 77 -7.79 4.71 15.20
N SER A 78 -6.58 5.18 15.51
CA SER A 78 -6.34 6.16 16.57
C SER A 78 -7.08 7.47 16.30
N ARG A 79 -7.02 7.99 15.07
CA ARG A 79 -7.76 9.19 14.65
C ARG A 79 -9.27 9.01 14.73
N ILE A 80 -9.80 7.89 14.21
CA ILE A 80 -11.24 7.55 14.30
C ILE A 80 -11.69 7.52 15.77
N SER A 81 -10.90 6.85 16.63
CA SER A 81 -11.18 6.78 18.07
C SER A 81 -11.16 8.15 18.75
N ALA A 82 -10.24 9.04 18.37
CA ALA A 82 -10.18 10.40 18.87
C ALA A 82 -11.43 11.23 18.45
N ILE A 83 -11.83 11.13 17.19
CA ILE A 83 -13.05 11.77 16.67
C ILE A 83 -14.27 11.25 17.45
N ARG A 84 -14.37 9.92 17.65
CA ARG A 84 -15.44 9.30 18.44
C ARG A 84 -15.56 9.89 19.84
N ARG A 85 -14.43 9.98 20.57
CA ARG A 85 -14.38 10.55 21.92
C ARG A 85 -14.82 12.01 21.93
N ALA A 86 -14.37 12.80 20.95
CA ALA A 86 -14.77 14.20 20.81
C ALA A 86 -16.28 14.34 20.57
N THR A 87 -16.87 13.51 19.70
CA THR A 87 -18.32 13.50 19.43
C THR A 87 -19.13 13.11 20.66
N ILE A 88 -18.69 12.10 21.43
CA ILE A 88 -19.35 11.71 22.68
C ILE A 88 -19.28 12.84 23.70
N LYS A 89 -18.10 13.47 23.88
CA LYS A 89 -17.94 14.59 24.79
C LYS A 89 -18.85 15.77 24.41
N LEU A 90 -18.93 16.10 23.13
CA LEU A 90 -19.85 17.12 22.62
C LEU A 90 -21.31 16.78 22.95
N ARG A 91 -21.73 15.54 22.73
CA ARG A 91 -23.08 15.07 23.07
C ARG A 91 -23.36 15.20 24.57
N GLN A 92 -22.40 14.85 25.43
CA GLN A 92 -22.52 14.96 26.88
C GLN A 92 -22.62 16.41 27.33
N THR A 93 -21.80 17.31 26.79
CA THR A 93 -21.88 18.76 27.09
C THR A 93 -23.26 19.31 26.76
N LEU A 94 -23.82 18.98 25.59
CA LEU A 94 -25.18 19.38 25.19
C LEU A 94 -26.32 18.67 25.96
N GLN A 95 -25.99 17.66 26.76
CA GLN A 95 -26.95 16.99 27.66
C GLN A 95 -27.00 17.63 29.05
N ILE A 96 -25.88 18.18 29.52
CA ILE A 96 -25.75 18.81 30.84
C ILE A 96 -26.47 20.17 30.86
N ASP A 97 -26.33 20.96 29.80
CA ASP A 97 -27.05 22.23 29.67
C ASP A 97 -28.54 21.96 29.37
N LYS A 98 -29.36 22.06 30.41
CA LYS A 98 -30.83 22.03 30.32
C LYS A 98 -31.43 23.36 29.86
N THR A 99 -30.61 24.40 29.72
CA THR A 99 -31.03 25.70 29.18
C THR A 99 -31.02 25.62 27.66
N ASP A 100 -32.17 25.90 27.02
CA ASP A 100 -32.37 25.83 25.56
C ASP A 100 -31.38 26.69 24.74
N GLY A 101 -30.66 27.62 25.38
CA GLY A 101 -29.72 28.53 24.74
C GLY A 101 -28.52 27.85 24.07
N ALA A 102 -27.94 26.80 24.66
CA ALA A 102 -26.76 26.14 24.10
C ALA A 102 -27.10 25.30 22.85
N ASP A 103 -28.20 24.53 22.91
CA ASP A 103 -28.71 23.80 21.74
C ASP A 103 -29.20 24.78 20.66
N GLY A 104 -29.89 25.84 21.04
CA GLY A 104 -30.31 26.92 20.13
C GLY A 104 -29.14 27.58 19.41
N ALA A 105 -28.06 27.94 20.12
CA ALA A 105 -26.85 28.51 19.53
C ALA A 105 -26.13 27.51 18.61
N ALA A 106 -26.04 26.24 19.00
CA ALA A 106 -25.46 25.20 18.16
C ALA A 106 -26.28 24.95 16.89
N ARG A 107 -27.61 24.94 16.98
CA ARG A 107 -28.52 24.85 15.82
C ARG A 107 -28.42 26.06 14.92
N ALA A 108 -28.32 27.27 15.48
CA ALA A 108 -28.12 28.49 14.69
C ALA A 108 -26.78 28.45 13.93
N ALA A 109 -25.71 27.96 14.56
CA ALA A 109 -24.42 27.77 13.90
C ALA A 109 -24.50 26.73 12.76
N LEU A 110 -25.17 25.60 13.00
CA LEU A 110 -25.38 24.55 11.99
C LEU A 110 -26.28 25.01 10.84
N ALA A 111 -27.32 25.78 11.11
CA ALA A 111 -28.20 26.36 10.10
C ALA A 111 -27.45 27.36 9.20
N LYS A 112 -26.55 28.17 9.79
CA LYS A 112 -25.64 29.02 9.02
C LYS A 112 -24.72 28.19 8.12
N LEU A 113 -24.15 27.11 8.64
CA LEU A 113 -23.31 26.20 7.86
C LEU A 113 -24.08 25.54 6.71
N ALA A 114 -25.31 25.06 6.96
CA ALA A 114 -26.17 24.45 5.95
C ALA A 114 -26.56 25.44 4.83
N THR A 115 -26.78 26.71 5.21
CA THR A 115 -27.06 27.80 4.27
C THR A 115 -25.86 28.07 3.37
N VAL A 116 -24.65 28.10 3.95
CA VAL A 116 -23.38 28.21 3.20
C VAL A 116 -23.19 27.03 2.25
N MET A 117 -23.56 25.83 2.69
CA MET A 117 -23.51 24.60 1.89
C MET A 117 -24.66 24.46 0.86
N ARG A 118 -25.52 25.47 0.71
CA ARG A 118 -26.69 25.48 -0.20
C ARG A 118 -27.69 24.33 0.01
N HIS A 119 -27.69 23.68 1.17
CA HIS A 119 -28.69 22.66 1.51
C HIS A 119 -29.92 23.33 2.15
N ARG A 120 -31.02 23.44 1.39
CA ARG A 120 -32.31 24.00 1.84
C ARG A 120 -33.14 23.06 2.74
N GLN A 121 -32.54 22.07 3.39
CA GLN A 121 -33.30 21.11 4.20
C GLN A 121 -33.46 21.55 5.65
N VAL A 122 -34.53 21.05 6.29
CA VAL A 122 -34.78 21.17 7.73
C VAL A 122 -33.56 20.66 8.48
N VAL A 123 -32.97 21.52 9.33
CA VAL A 123 -31.81 21.14 10.13
C VAL A 123 -32.26 20.16 11.22
N PRO A 124 -31.83 18.89 11.17
CA PRO A 124 -32.21 17.90 12.17
C PRO A 124 -31.76 18.33 13.57
N SER A 125 -32.43 17.80 14.60
CA SER A 125 -32.01 18.02 15.98
C SER A 125 -30.58 17.51 16.18
N LEU A 126 -29.68 18.39 16.60
CA LEU A 126 -28.28 18.04 16.82
C LEU A 126 -28.15 16.90 17.84
N LYS A 127 -28.88 17.03 18.95
CA LYS A 127 -28.81 16.13 20.10
C LYS A 127 -29.48 14.78 19.86
N SER A 128 -30.68 14.78 19.29
CA SER A 128 -31.49 13.56 19.16
C SER A 128 -31.32 12.84 17.82
N ASP A 129 -30.73 13.49 16.81
CA ASP A 129 -30.64 12.91 15.48
C ASP A 129 -29.20 12.91 14.93
N LEU A 130 -28.57 14.08 14.78
CA LEU A 130 -27.28 14.17 14.10
C LEU A 130 -26.14 13.49 14.86
N LEU A 131 -25.99 13.75 16.16
CA LEU A 131 -24.90 13.18 16.96
C LEU A 131 -24.98 11.65 17.09
N PRO A 132 -26.16 11.03 17.37
CA PRO A 132 -26.28 9.58 17.33
C PRO A 132 -25.89 8.96 15.97
N ARG A 133 -26.36 9.56 14.86
CA ARG A 133 -26.00 9.08 13.50
C ARG A 133 -24.51 9.22 13.23
N LEU A 134 -23.89 10.32 13.64
CA LEU A 134 -22.46 10.54 13.49
C LEU A 134 -21.65 9.49 14.28
N ILE A 135 -22.05 9.20 15.53
CA ILE A 135 -21.40 8.15 16.34
C ILE A 135 -21.51 6.79 15.64
N ALA A 136 -22.70 6.42 15.16
CA ALA A 136 -22.91 5.16 14.43
C ALA A 136 -22.07 5.11 13.13
N GLY A 137 -21.97 6.23 12.40
CA GLY A 137 -21.11 6.34 11.22
C GLY A 137 -19.62 6.19 11.54
N ILE A 138 -19.16 6.73 12.67
CA ILE A 138 -17.79 6.57 13.16
C ILE A 138 -17.54 5.11 13.54
N ASP A 139 -18.48 4.45 14.23
CA ASP A 139 -18.38 3.04 14.59
C ASP A 139 -18.30 2.16 13.33
N LEU A 140 -19.11 2.45 12.31
CA LEU A 140 -19.06 1.76 11.01
C LEU A 140 -17.73 2.01 10.28
N ALA A 141 -17.23 3.25 10.29
CA ALA A 141 -15.93 3.57 9.70
C ALA A 141 -14.79 2.83 10.41
N GLU A 142 -14.83 2.73 11.73
CA GLU A 142 -13.88 1.95 12.51
C GLU A 142 -13.91 0.46 12.12
N GLN A 143 -15.12 -0.12 12.05
CA GLN A 143 -15.31 -1.51 11.64
C GLN A 143 -14.76 -1.74 10.23
N ASN A 144 -15.08 -0.85 9.29
CA ASN A 144 -14.58 -0.93 7.92
C ASN A 144 -13.05 -0.90 7.88
N VAL A 145 -12.38 0.00 8.62
CA VAL A 145 -10.91 0.04 8.67
C VAL A 145 -10.34 -1.25 9.29
N ARG A 146 -10.99 -1.80 10.32
CA ARG A 146 -10.59 -3.07 10.95
C ARG A 146 -10.69 -4.25 9.98
N THR A 147 -11.73 -4.31 9.16
CA THR A 147 -11.95 -5.40 8.19
C THR A 147 -11.31 -5.18 6.83
N THR A 148 -10.91 -3.96 6.49
CA THR A 148 -10.26 -3.64 5.20
C THR A 148 -8.95 -4.41 5.06
N THR A 149 -8.78 -5.06 3.91
CA THR A 149 -7.52 -5.72 3.52
C THR A 149 -6.37 -4.74 3.68
N SER A 150 -5.40 -5.14 4.49
CA SER A 150 -4.22 -4.33 4.78
C SER A 150 -3.01 -4.96 4.11
N PHE A 151 -2.05 -4.13 3.73
CA PHE A 151 -0.81 -4.59 3.13
C PHE A 151 0.39 -4.12 3.94
N VAL A 152 1.53 -4.70 3.62
CA VAL A 152 2.81 -4.40 4.27
C VAL A 152 3.72 -3.69 3.28
N ASP A 153 4.46 -2.69 3.73
CA ASP A 153 5.47 -2.01 2.89
C ASP A 153 6.37 -3.01 2.11
N GLY A 154 6.60 -2.68 0.85
CA GLY A 154 7.28 -3.45 -0.18
C GLY A 154 6.41 -4.50 -0.90
N GLU A 155 5.09 -4.50 -0.72
CA GLU A 155 4.22 -5.51 -1.36
C GLU A 155 4.11 -5.30 -2.86
N ALA A 156 3.93 -4.05 -3.31
CA ALA A 156 3.91 -3.69 -4.72
C ALA A 156 5.18 -4.17 -5.43
N TRP A 157 6.35 -3.96 -4.81
CA TRP A 157 7.62 -4.40 -5.36
C TRP A 157 7.76 -5.92 -5.39
N ARG A 158 7.29 -6.63 -4.34
CA ARG A 158 7.30 -8.10 -4.30
C ARG A 158 6.46 -8.68 -5.42
N GLU A 159 5.23 -8.22 -5.57
CA GLU A 159 4.32 -8.67 -6.64
C GLU A 159 4.90 -8.39 -8.03
N PHE A 160 5.50 -7.21 -8.21
CA PHE A 160 6.20 -6.84 -9.44
C PHE A 160 7.34 -7.82 -9.76
N ALA A 161 8.24 -8.08 -8.79
CA ALA A 161 9.36 -9.00 -8.97
C ALA A 161 8.91 -10.42 -9.33
N ILE A 162 7.85 -10.92 -8.67
CA ILE A 162 7.25 -12.22 -8.97
C ILE A 162 6.68 -12.23 -10.40
N SER A 163 5.90 -11.22 -10.76
CA SER A 163 5.25 -11.14 -12.08
C SER A 163 6.25 -11.07 -13.23
N VAL A 164 7.35 -10.33 -13.05
CA VAL A 164 8.45 -10.30 -14.02
C VAL A 164 9.09 -11.68 -14.12
N LYS A 165 9.41 -12.33 -12.98
CA LYS A 165 9.99 -13.68 -12.98
C LYS A 165 9.10 -14.70 -13.70
N GLU A 166 7.78 -14.61 -13.51
CA GLU A 166 6.80 -15.45 -14.20
C GLU A 166 6.75 -15.18 -15.70
N ALA A 167 6.82 -13.92 -16.13
CA ALA A 167 6.91 -13.55 -17.54
C ALA A 167 8.17 -14.16 -18.20
N PHE A 168 9.31 -14.10 -17.53
CA PHE A 168 10.54 -14.74 -18.00
C PHE A 168 10.40 -16.27 -18.08
N LYS A 169 9.82 -16.88 -17.04
CA LYS A 169 9.61 -18.32 -16.98
C LYS A 169 8.69 -18.80 -18.11
N SER A 170 7.58 -18.09 -18.37
CA SER A 170 6.62 -18.46 -19.43
C SER A 170 7.23 -18.40 -20.84
N SER A 171 8.27 -17.60 -21.03
CA SER A 171 8.92 -17.39 -22.33
C SER A 171 10.26 -18.13 -22.47
N GLY A 172 10.57 -19.05 -21.56
CA GLY A 172 11.81 -19.83 -21.59
C GLY A 172 13.10 -19.01 -21.36
N LEU A 173 12.98 -17.80 -20.82
CA LEU A 173 14.12 -16.94 -20.53
C LEU A 173 14.71 -17.27 -19.14
N PRO A 174 16.00 -16.97 -18.89
CA PRO A 174 16.62 -17.13 -17.59
C PRO A 174 15.84 -16.38 -16.50
N CYS A 175 15.30 -17.09 -15.51
CA CYS A 175 14.49 -16.53 -14.42
C CYS A 175 15.01 -16.90 -13.00
N GLY A 176 16.12 -17.63 -12.92
CA GLY A 176 16.74 -18.01 -11.65
C GLY A 176 17.37 -16.81 -10.96
N ALA A 177 17.12 -16.63 -9.66
CA ALA A 177 17.71 -15.57 -8.85
C ALA A 177 18.70 -16.15 -7.83
N SER A 178 19.63 -17.00 -8.28
CA SER A 178 20.59 -17.63 -7.36
C SER A 178 21.59 -16.63 -6.78
N HIS A 179 22.04 -16.93 -5.56
CA HIS A 179 23.14 -16.24 -4.88
C HIS A 179 24.52 -16.77 -5.30
N ASP A 180 24.56 -18.02 -5.75
CA ASP A 180 25.80 -18.78 -5.97
C ASP A 180 26.48 -18.44 -7.30
N GLY A 181 26.34 -17.20 -7.78
CA GLY A 181 27.15 -16.73 -8.89
C GLY A 181 28.60 -16.87 -8.48
N GLY A 182 29.36 -17.70 -9.22
CA GLY A 182 30.74 -18.09 -8.91
C GLY A 182 31.71 -16.91 -8.72
N ALA A 183 33.00 -17.19 -8.60
CA ALA A 183 34.09 -16.29 -8.15
C ALA A 183 34.05 -14.80 -8.61
N ALA A 184 33.36 -14.46 -9.70
CA ALA A 184 33.12 -13.09 -10.16
C ALA A 184 31.99 -12.32 -9.44
N GLY A 185 31.17 -12.93 -8.58
CA GLY A 185 30.18 -12.23 -7.72
C GLY A 185 29.05 -11.47 -8.46
N ASN A 186 28.92 -11.65 -9.77
CA ASN A 186 28.09 -10.79 -10.63
C ASN A 186 26.58 -11.10 -10.62
N GLY A 187 26.10 -12.01 -9.77
CA GLY A 187 24.71 -12.43 -9.73
C GLY A 187 24.25 -13.18 -10.99
N SER A 188 23.09 -13.84 -10.90
CA SER A 188 22.49 -14.53 -12.04
C SER A 188 22.11 -13.56 -13.19
N PRO A 189 22.00 -14.03 -14.45
CA PRO A 189 21.56 -13.18 -15.57
C PRO A 189 20.23 -12.46 -15.31
N PHE A 190 19.26 -13.13 -14.68
CA PHE A 190 17.98 -12.52 -14.32
C PHE A 190 18.14 -11.38 -13.31
N VAL A 191 18.98 -11.53 -12.29
CA VAL A 191 19.21 -10.50 -11.27
C VAL A 191 19.90 -9.28 -11.89
N ARG A 192 20.86 -9.49 -12.80
CA ARG A 192 21.51 -8.39 -13.54
C ARG A 192 20.52 -7.67 -14.45
N PHE A 193 19.68 -8.40 -15.18
CA PHE A 193 18.57 -7.83 -15.95
C PHE A 193 17.65 -6.98 -15.05
N PHE A 194 17.22 -7.53 -13.92
CA PHE A 194 16.30 -6.85 -13.01
C PHE A 194 16.92 -5.58 -12.40
N ALA A 195 18.24 -5.57 -12.17
CA ALA A 195 18.96 -4.38 -11.75
C ALA A 195 18.95 -3.28 -12.84
N GLU A 196 19.21 -3.64 -14.11
CA GLU A 196 19.13 -2.70 -15.24
C GLU A 196 17.70 -2.20 -15.47
N LEU A 197 16.69 -3.07 -15.30
CA LEU A 197 15.29 -2.68 -15.35
C LEU A 197 14.99 -1.57 -14.33
N GLN A 198 15.41 -1.75 -13.07
CA GLN A 198 15.22 -0.71 -12.06
C GLN A 198 16.01 0.57 -12.35
N ARG A 199 17.22 0.48 -12.92
CA ARG A 199 18.00 1.66 -13.34
C ARG A 199 17.30 2.48 -14.42
N SER A 200 16.44 1.85 -15.22
CA SER A 200 15.67 2.54 -16.26
C SER A 200 14.43 3.27 -15.75
N PHE A 201 14.07 3.14 -14.46
CA PHE A 201 12.94 3.87 -13.88
C PHE A 201 13.26 5.38 -13.79
N PRO A 202 12.27 6.27 -14.05
CA PRO A 202 12.51 7.70 -14.16
C PRO A 202 12.91 8.33 -12.82
N GLU A 203 12.29 7.88 -11.72
CA GLU A 203 12.57 8.39 -10.37
C GLU A 203 13.22 7.32 -9.49
N GLU A 204 14.08 7.77 -8.57
CA GLU A 204 14.79 6.88 -7.63
C GLU A 204 13.83 6.16 -6.66
N LYS A 205 12.70 6.80 -6.29
CA LYS A 205 11.72 6.22 -5.35
C LYS A 205 11.16 4.87 -5.81
N TYR A 206 11.08 4.63 -7.12
CA TYR A 206 10.61 3.35 -7.67
C TYR A 206 11.67 2.24 -7.60
N ARG A 207 12.94 2.58 -7.34
CA ARG A 207 14.07 1.65 -7.33
C ARG A 207 14.27 1.08 -5.93
N ARG A 208 13.84 -0.17 -5.67
CA ARG A 208 14.13 -0.85 -4.41
C ARG A 208 15.36 -1.77 -4.51
N HIS A 209 16.20 -1.72 -3.48
CA HIS A 209 17.41 -2.52 -3.36
C HIS A 209 18.46 -2.29 -4.47
N TYR A 210 18.35 -1.20 -5.25
CA TYR A 210 19.23 -0.93 -6.38
C TYR A 210 20.65 -0.52 -5.97
N ASN A 211 20.80 0.15 -4.82
CA ASN A 211 22.09 0.50 -4.20
C ASN A 211 22.75 -0.69 -3.48
N GLY A 212 22.06 -1.84 -3.41
CA GLY A 212 22.59 -3.05 -2.80
C GLY A 212 23.50 -3.83 -3.74
N SER A 213 24.25 -4.79 -3.18
CA SER A 213 24.95 -5.79 -3.98
C SER A 213 23.95 -6.61 -4.82
N PRO A 214 24.36 -7.19 -5.98
CA PRO A 214 23.54 -8.13 -6.72
C PRO A 214 23.02 -9.30 -5.86
N ALA A 215 23.83 -9.74 -4.88
CA ALA A 215 23.41 -10.76 -3.93
C ALA A 215 22.25 -10.28 -3.04
N THR A 216 22.22 -9.02 -2.62
CA THR A 216 21.09 -8.45 -1.87
C THR A 216 19.81 -8.46 -2.70
N LEU A 217 19.90 -8.03 -3.97
CA LEU A 217 18.75 -8.01 -4.87
C LEU A 217 18.21 -9.43 -5.13
N ALA A 218 19.10 -10.39 -5.39
CA ALA A 218 18.74 -11.80 -5.54
C ALA A 218 17.97 -12.32 -4.30
N LYS A 219 18.37 -11.87 -3.11
CA LYS A 219 17.79 -12.32 -1.83
C LYS A 219 16.35 -11.87 -1.73
N GLU A 220 16.12 -10.60 -2.02
CA GLU A 220 14.79 -10.01 -1.91
C GLU A 220 13.85 -10.53 -3.01
N ILE A 221 14.37 -10.84 -4.21
CA ILE A 221 13.60 -11.52 -5.26
C ILE A 221 13.18 -12.93 -4.82
N ASN A 222 14.11 -13.72 -4.25
CA ASN A 222 13.77 -15.06 -3.76
C ASN A 222 12.77 -15.01 -2.62
N ARG A 223 12.99 -14.11 -1.67
CA ARG A 223 12.08 -13.85 -0.55
C ARG A 223 10.68 -13.45 -1.03
N ALA A 224 10.57 -12.63 -2.07
CA ALA A 224 9.29 -12.29 -2.67
C ALA A 224 8.57 -13.56 -3.16
N GLY A 225 9.28 -14.42 -3.88
CA GLY A 225 8.74 -15.68 -4.38
C GLY A 225 8.30 -16.67 -3.29
N GLU A 226 9.01 -16.73 -2.16
CA GLU A 226 8.61 -17.57 -1.02
C GLU A 226 7.31 -17.08 -0.38
N LEU A 227 7.17 -15.77 -0.19
CA LEU A 227 5.98 -15.16 0.40
C LEU A 227 4.74 -15.24 -0.53
N GLY A 228 4.94 -15.22 -1.85
CA GLY A 228 3.84 -15.40 -2.80
C GLY A 228 3.29 -16.83 -2.84
N ARG A 229 4.07 -17.83 -2.40
CA ARG A 229 3.64 -19.24 -2.36
C ARG A 229 2.88 -19.61 -1.11
N THR A 230 3.11 -18.90 0.00
CA THR A 230 2.24 -19.05 1.17
C THR A 230 0.88 -18.48 0.79
N PRO A 231 -0.17 -19.31 0.61
CA PRO A 231 -1.51 -18.78 0.37
C PRO A 231 -1.79 -17.82 1.52
N SER A 232 -2.18 -16.58 1.19
CA SER A 232 -2.48 -15.58 2.20
C SER A 232 -3.66 -16.10 3.00
N SER A 233 -3.37 -16.81 4.08
CA SER A 233 -4.32 -17.31 5.05
C SER A 233 -4.82 -16.12 5.87
N THR A 234 -5.48 -15.19 5.19
CA THR A 234 -6.47 -14.33 5.83
C THR A 234 -7.78 -15.07 5.64
N PRO A 235 -8.29 -15.78 6.65
CA PRO A 235 -9.59 -16.41 6.56
C PRO A 235 -10.61 -15.30 6.26
N GLN A 236 -11.30 -15.41 5.12
CA GLN A 236 -12.54 -14.70 4.91
C GLN A 236 -13.48 -15.14 6.04
N ALA A 237 -13.72 -14.25 7.00
CA ALA A 237 -14.83 -14.40 7.91
C ALA A 237 -16.10 -14.29 7.06
N VAL A 238 -16.58 -15.42 6.56
CA VAL A 238 -17.94 -15.58 6.04
C VAL A 238 -18.85 -15.38 7.25
N SER A 239 -19.25 -14.13 7.48
CA SER A 239 -20.29 -13.78 8.43
C SER A 239 -21.62 -14.30 7.88
N GLY A 240 -21.89 -15.58 8.10
CA GLY A 240 -23.23 -16.11 8.06
C GLY A 240 -24.04 -15.45 9.18
N ARG A 241 -24.94 -14.54 8.82
CA ARG A 241 -26.02 -14.09 9.70
C ARG A 241 -27.33 -14.55 9.09
N ALA A 242 -27.72 -15.77 9.45
CA ALA A 242 -29.12 -16.17 9.48
C ALA A 242 -29.68 -15.76 10.84
N GLY A 243 -30.87 -15.16 10.85
CA GLY A 243 -31.56 -14.64 12.03
C GLY A 243 -32.36 -13.41 11.68
#